data_AF-A0A101JD51-F1
#
_entry.id   AF-A0A101JD51-F1
#
_cell.length_a   1.000
_cell.length_b   1.000
_cell.length_c   1.000
_cell.angle_alpha   90.00
_cell.angle_beta   90.00
_cell.angle_gamma   90.00
#
_symmetry.space_group_name_H-M   'P 1'
#
loop_
_entity.id
_entity.type
_entity.pdbx_description
1 polymer ?
#
loop_
_entity_poly.entity_id
_entity_poly.type
_entity_poly.pdbx_seq_one_letter_code
_entity_poly.pdbx_strand_id
1 'polypeptide(L)'
;MCTCPPYRNLEKYSRHPADLSAMRWKEFADAYCALIAESVRCLPPHRFATWVVGEVRNSVCAIRGLVPLTIAAHEAAGARLYNDAVLMNTLGTVPMRLGNQWRASRKMGRHHQHVLTFVKGDPKRSTAHLRGEGAA
;
A
#
# COMPACT_ATOMS: atom_id res chain seq x y z
N MET A 1 -5.98 -7.40 9.80
CA MET A 1 -6.63 -7.00 8.52
C MET A 1 -5.58 -7.05 7.42
N CYS A 2 -5.87 -7.63 6.26
CA CYS A 2 -4.97 -7.65 5.11
C CYS A 2 -5.73 -7.07 3.91
N THR A 3 -5.18 -6.07 3.24
CA THR A 3 -5.82 -5.45 2.07
C THR A 3 -4.82 -5.07 0.99
N CYS A 4 -5.27 -5.17 -0.25
CA CYS A 4 -4.59 -4.70 -1.45
C CYS A 4 -5.49 -3.62 -2.07
N PRO A 5 -5.23 -2.33 -1.86
CA PRO A 5 -6.13 -1.27 -2.29
C PRO A 5 -6.23 -1.21 -3.80
N PRO A 6 -7.40 -0.84 -4.37
CA PRO A 6 -7.52 -0.62 -5.80
C PRO A 6 -6.62 0.55 -6.23
N TYR A 7 -5.70 0.27 -7.16
CA TYR A 7 -4.71 1.24 -7.61
C TYR A 7 -5.21 2.10 -8.75
N ARG A 8 -4.84 3.38 -8.70
CA ARG A 8 -5.07 4.33 -9.79
C ARG A 8 -4.34 3.88 -11.07
N ASN A 9 -5.10 3.73 -12.16
CA ASN A 9 -4.62 3.59 -13.54
C ASN A 9 -4.04 2.21 -13.97
N LEU A 10 -4.37 1.11 -13.30
CA LEU A 10 -4.06 -0.26 -13.76
C LEU A 10 -5.31 -1.11 -14.06
N GLU A 11 -6.43 -0.89 -13.36
CA GLU A 11 -7.73 -1.52 -13.62
C GLU A 11 -8.87 -0.53 -13.34
N LYS A 12 -9.80 -0.38 -14.28
CA LYS A 12 -11.10 0.28 -14.03
C LYS A 12 -12.03 -0.78 -13.43
N TYR A 13 -12.24 -0.72 -12.12
CA TYR A 13 -13.10 -1.68 -11.43
C TYR A 13 -14.60 -1.33 -11.57
N SER A 14 -14.94 -0.06 -11.86
CA SER A 14 -16.33 0.34 -12.06
C SER A 14 -16.47 1.65 -12.86
N ARG A 15 -17.69 1.93 -13.37
CA ARG A 15 -18.07 3.25 -13.90
C ARG A 15 -18.56 4.21 -12.80
N HIS A 16 -18.47 3.79 -11.54
CA HIS A 16 -18.97 4.57 -10.40
C HIS A 16 -18.10 5.82 -10.15
N PRO A 17 -18.69 7.01 -9.95
CA PRO A 17 -17.93 8.26 -9.76
C PRO A 17 -17.07 8.29 -8.48
N ALA A 18 -17.33 7.39 -7.52
CA ALA A 18 -16.49 7.18 -6.34
C ALA A 18 -15.31 6.22 -6.57
N ASP A 19 -15.10 5.73 -7.80
CA ASP A 19 -13.96 4.87 -8.12
C ASP A 19 -12.65 5.68 -8.14
N LEU A 20 -11.72 5.26 -7.28
CA LEU A 20 -10.38 5.82 -7.14
C LEU A 20 -9.57 5.77 -8.45
N SER A 21 -9.97 4.92 -9.40
CA SER A 21 -9.29 4.73 -10.68
C SER A 21 -9.38 5.92 -11.66
N ALA A 22 -10.37 6.82 -11.51
CA ALA A 22 -10.64 7.93 -12.43
C ALA A 22 -10.28 9.34 -11.89
N MET A 23 -9.87 9.45 -10.63
CA MET A 23 -9.71 10.73 -9.93
C MET A 23 -8.40 11.47 -10.25
N ARG A 24 -8.34 12.78 -10.03
CA ARG A 24 -7.06 13.54 -10.06
C ARG A 24 -6.18 13.08 -8.90
N TRP A 25 -4.85 13.20 -9.03
CA TRP A 25 -3.92 12.67 -8.01
C TRP A 25 -4.21 13.19 -6.60
N LYS A 26 -4.55 14.47 -6.46
CA LYS A 26 -4.89 15.07 -5.16
C LYS A 26 -6.14 14.42 -4.56
N GLU A 27 -7.21 14.29 -5.34
CA GLU A 27 -8.47 13.67 -4.90
C GLU A 27 -8.26 12.20 -4.52
N PHE A 28 -7.46 11.47 -5.31
CA PHE A 28 -7.06 10.12 -4.99
C PHE A 28 -6.31 10.05 -3.65
N ALA A 29 -5.31 10.93 -3.44
CA ALA A 29 -4.53 10.93 -2.21
C ALA A 29 -5.39 11.24 -0.99
N ASP A 30 -6.28 12.23 -1.09
CA ASP A 30 -7.21 12.61 -0.02
C ASP A 30 -8.16 11.44 0.33
N ALA A 31 -8.79 10.84 -0.69
CA ALA A 31 -9.69 9.70 -0.50
C ALA A 31 -8.96 8.45 0.01
N TYR A 32 -7.74 8.20 -0.46
CA TYR A 32 -6.89 7.09 -0.01
C TYR A 32 -6.50 7.23 1.46
N CYS A 33 -6.10 8.45 1.89
CA CYS A 33 -5.79 8.72 3.29
C CYS A 33 -7.03 8.58 4.18
N ALA A 34 -8.19 9.06 3.73
CA ALA A 34 -9.45 8.92 4.47
C ALA A 34 -9.84 7.43 4.64
N LEU A 35 -9.69 6.62 3.59
CA LEU A 35 -9.95 5.18 3.65
C LEU A 35 -9.02 4.47 4.64
N ILE A 36 -7.72 4.82 4.64
CA ILE A 36 -6.76 4.28 5.60
C ILE A 36 -7.15 4.66 7.02
N ALA A 37 -7.47 5.94 7.25
CA ALA A 37 -7.88 6.41 8.58
C ALA A 37 -9.11 5.64 9.09
N GLU A 38 -10.12 5.44 8.25
CA GLU A 38 -11.32 4.69 8.60
C GLU A 38 -11.02 3.20 8.84
N SER A 39 -10.15 2.59 8.02
CA SER A 39 -9.71 1.21 8.20
C SER A 39 -8.98 1.01 9.53
N VAL A 40 -8.08 1.94 9.88
CA VAL A 40 -7.36 1.93 11.16
C VAL A 40 -8.31 2.23 12.33
N ARG A 41 -9.31 3.09 12.15
CA ARG A 41 -10.34 3.37 13.17
C ARG A 41 -11.12 2.10 13.52
N CYS A 42 -11.54 1.35 12.52
CA CYS A 42 -12.27 0.08 12.68
C CYS A 42 -11.42 -1.07 13.25
N LEU A 43 -10.09 -0.97 13.18
CA LEU A 43 -9.19 -1.97 13.75
C LEU A 43 -9.24 -1.92 15.30
N PRO A 44 -9.46 -3.04 16.00
CA PRO A 44 -9.41 -3.06 17.46
C PRO A 44 -8.04 -2.64 18.00
N PRO A 45 -7.94 -2.13 19.24
CA PRO A 45 -6.66 -1.89 19.90
C PRO A 45 -5.80 -3.15 19.95
N HIS A 46 -4.48 -2.97 19.89
CA HIS A 46 -3.51 -4.08 19.95
C HIS A 46 -3.74 -5.09 18.83
N ARG A 47 -3.79 -4.59 17.59
CA ARG A 47 -3.92 -5.42 16.37
C ARG A 47 -3.02 -4.90 15.26
N PHE A 48 -2.79 -5.78 14.29
CA PHE A 48 -2.00 -5.51 13.09
C PHE A 48 -2.87 -5.30 11.85
N ALA A 49 -2.40 -4.44 10.95
CA ALA A 49 -2.91 -4.27 9.61
C ALA A 49 -1.76 -4.44 8.61
N THR A 50 -1.95 -5.25 7.57
CA THR A 50 -0.97 -5.44 6.50
C THR A 50 -1.54 -4.87 5.20
N TRP A 51 -0.70 -4.09 4.53
CA TRP A 51 -1.03 -3.31 3.36
C TRP A 51 -0.02 -3.61 2.25
N VAL A 52 -0.49 -4.20 1.16
CA VAL A 52 0.36 -4.42 -0.03
C VAL A 52 0.23 -3.20 -0.93
N VAL A 53 1.34 -2.59 -1.33
CA VAL A 53 1.36 -1.36 -2.14
C VAL A 53 2.58 -1.31 -3.07
N GLY A 54 2.34 -0.93 -4.33
CA GLY A 54 3.39 -0.63 -5.30
C GLY A 54 3.50 0.86 -5.61
N GLU A 55 4.68 1.33 -5.99
CA GLU A 55 4.83 2.70 -6.47
C GLU A 55 4.10 2.93 -7.80
N VAL A 56 3.50 4.12 -7.92
CA VAL A 56 2.80 4.54 -9.14
C VAL A 56 3.54 5.68 -9.82
N ARG A 57 3.48 5.71 -11.15
CA ARG A 57 4.04 6.79 -11.96
C ARG A 57 2.95 7.72 -12.47
N ASN A 58 3.29 8.99 -12.65
CA ASN A 58 2.43 9.96 -13.31
C ASN A 58 2.58 9.90 -14.86
N SER A 59 1.81 10.73 -15.56
CA SER A 59 1.85 10.83 -17.03
C SER A 59 3.22 11.27 -17.57
N VAL A 60 3.98 12.05 -16.81
CA VAL A 60 5.38 12.42 -17.12
C VAL A 60 6.40 11.40 -16.60
N CYS A 61 5.93 10.19 -16.24
CA CYS A 61 6.71 9.04 -15.79
C CYS A 61 7.51 9.22 -14.48
N ALA A 62 7.26 10.27 -13.70
CA ALA A 62 7.84 10.44 -12.36
C ALA A 62 7.09 9.60 -11.31
N ILE A 63 7.83 9.10 -10.32
CA ILE A 63 7.26 8.35 -9.18
C ILE A 63 6.45 9.33 -8.31
N ARG A 64 5.24 8.92 -7.92
CA ARG A 64 4.34 9.74 -7.10
C ARG A 64 4.56 9.58 -5.59
N GLY A 65 5.20 8.49 -5.15
CA GLY A 65 5.41 8.22 -3.73
C GLY A 65 4.16 7.66 -3.07
N LEU A 66 3.58 6.59 -3.64
CA LEU A 66 2.41 5.96 -3.02
C LEU A 66 2.78 5.22 -1.73
N VAL A 67 3.95 4.58 -1.68
CA VAL A 67 4.45 3.89 -0.47
C VAL A 67 4.63 4.87 0.70
N PRO A 68 5.35 6.00 0.57
CA PRO A 68 5.46 6.96 1.67
C PRO A 68 4.11 7.59 2.03
N LEU A 69 3.21 7.79 1.07
CA LEU A 69 1.84 8.25 1.36
C LEU A 69 1.08 7.23 2.22
N THR A 70 1.16 5.94 1.91
CA THR A 70 0.53 4.87 2.71
C THR A 70 1.06 4.86 4.13
N ILE A 71 2.38 4.98 4.31
CA ILE A 71 3.02 4.99 5.63
C ILE A 71 2.53 6.20 6.43
N ALA A 72 2.64 7.40 5.86
CA ALA A 72 2.21 8.64 6.51
C ALA A 72 0.72 8.62 6.90
N ALA A 73 -0.15 8.07 6.04
CA ALA A 73 -1.57 7.95 6.32
C ALA A 73 -1.88 7.00 7.49
N HIS A 74 -1.16 5.87 7.59
CA HIS A 74 -1.32 4.95 8.73
C HIS A 74 -0.82 5.57 10.03
N GLU A 75 0.33 6.25 9.99
CA GLU A 75 0.91 6.92 11.16
C GLU A 75 0.00 8.04 11.65
N ALA A 76 -0.54 8.86 10.75
CA ALA A 76 -1.53 9.88 11.07
C ALA A 76 -2.81 9.30 11.69
N ALA A 77 -3.17 8.06 11.32
CA ALA A 77 -4.31 7.34 11.89
C ALA A 77 -3.99 6.61 13.21
N GLY A 78 -2.77 6.71 13.73
CA GLY A 78 -2.35 6.08 14.98
C GLY A 78 -1.88 4.63 14.86
N ALA A 79 -1.56 4.17 13.66
CA ALA A 79 -0.96 2.85 13.42
C ALA A 79 0.48 3.02 12.89
N ARG A 80 1.47 2.60 13.68
CA ARG A 80 2.89 2.75 13.32
C ARG A 80 3.35 1.62 12.41
N LEU A 81 4.25 1.91 11.48
CA LEU A 81 4.93 0.87 10.72
C LEU A 81 5.73 -0.02 11.69
N TYR A 82 5.50 -1.33 11.60
CA TYR A 82 6.09 -2.30 12.51
C TYR A 82 7.07 -3.24 11.80
N ASN A 83 6.70 -3.73 10.62
CA ASN A 83 7.60 -4.42 9.73
C ASN A 83 7.28 -4.09 8.27
N ASP A 84 8.22 -4.41 7.40
CA ASP A 84 8.00 -4.44 5.97
C ASP A 84 8.61 -5.70 5.35
N ALA A 85 8.08 -6.07 4.19
CA ALA A 85 8.63 -7.09 3.31
C ALA A 85 8.46 -6.66 1.86
N VAL A 86 9.19 -7.33 0.96
CA VAL A 86 9.07 -7.12 -0.48
C VAL A 86 8.44 -8.36 -1.10
N LEU A 87 7.27 -8.20 -1.72
CA LEU A 87 6.65 -9.22 -2.52
C LEU A 87 7.21 -9.14 -3.95
N MET A 88 7.98 -10.16 -4.34
CA MET A 88 8.52 -10.28 -5.69
C MET A 88 7.45 -10.87 -6.61
N ASN A 89 7.13 -10.14 -7.67
CA ASN A 89 6.23 -10.64 -8.70
C ASN A 89 7.02 -11.48 -9.71
N THR A 90 6.34 -12.39 -10.39
CA THR A 90 6.95 -13.17 -11.49
C THR A 90 7.53 -12.22 -12.54
N LEU A 91 8.78 -12.46 -12.93
CA LEU A 91 9.52 -11.56 -13.84
C LEU A 91 9.02 -11.65 -15.29
N GLY A 92 8.46 -12.80 -15.69
CA GLY A 92 7.97 -13.04 -17.05
C GLY A 92 8.99 -12.62 -18.12
N THR A 93 8.55 -11.85 -19.10
CA THR A 93 9.39 -11.35 -20.22
C THR A 93 10.02 -9.99 -19.94
N VAL A 94 9.99 -9.50 -18.70
CA VAL A 94 10.57 -8.19 -18.36
C VAL A 94 12.09 -8.18 -18.51
N PRO A 95 12.85 -9.18 -18.05
CA PRO A 95 14.30 -9.18 -18.22
C PRO A 95 14.72 -9.01 -19.69
N MET A 96 13.95 -9.59 -20.61
CA MET A 96 14.17 -9.48 -22.06
C MET A 96 13.99 -8.05 -22.59
N ARG A 97 13.08 -7.28 -21.99
CA ARG A 97 12.72 -5.91 -22.44
C ARG A 97 13.45 -4.81 -21.68
N LEU A 98 13.99 -5.12 -20.50
CA LEU A 98 14.58 -4.17 -19.58
C LEU A 98 15.75 -3.39 -20.19
N GLY A 99 16.62 -4.06 -20.96
CA GLY A 99 17.77 -3.42 -21.59
C GLY A 99 17.37 -2.30 -22.57
N ASN A 100 16.33 -2.54 -23.38
CA ASN A 100 15.84 -1.55 -24.34
C ASN A 100 15.12 -0.40 -23.62
N GLN A 101 14.29 -0.71 -22.61
CA GLN A 101 13.62 0.32 -21.80
C GLN A 101 14.62 1.20 -21.04
N TRP A 102 15.69 0.61 -20.51
CA TRP A 102 16.77 1.33 -19.84
C TRP A 102 17.52 2.25 -20.81
N ARG A 103 17.87 1.78 -22.01
CA ARG A 103 18.52 2.64 -23.01
C ARG A 103 17.62 3.81 -23.46
N ALA A 104 16.34 3.54 -23.68
CA ALA A 104 15.39 4.54 -24.18
C ALA A 104 15.00 5.60 -23.14
N SER A 105 14.93 5.22 -21.85
CA SER A 105 14.30 6.09 -20.84
C SER A 105 14.94 6.04 -19.46
N ARG A 106 16.01 5.24 -19.29
CA ARG A 106 16.68 4.99 -17.99
C ARG A 106 15.72 4.53 -16.90
N LYS A 107 14.65 3.82 -17.30
CA LYS A 107 13.65 3.27 -16.38
C LYS A 107 14.01 1.84 -16.02
N MET A 108 14.06 1.57 -14.72
CA MET A 108 14.16 0.22 -14.19
C MET A 108 12.78 -0.46 -14.21
N GLY A 109 12.75 -1.75 -14.56
CA GLY A 109 11.58 -2.61 -14.46
C GLY A 109 11.34 -2.96 -13.00
N ARG A 110 10.33 -2.35 -12.39
CA ARG A 110 9.94 -2.64 -11.02
C ARG A 110 8.99 -3.84 -11.02
N HIS A 111 9.43 -4.95 -10.42
CA HIS A 111 8.66 -6.20 -10.31
C HIS A 111 8.45 -6.61 -8.87
N HIS A 112 8.29 -5.62 -7.99
CA HIS A 112 7.99 -5.88 -6.61
C HIS A 112 6.92 -4.93 -6.09
N GLN A 113 6.24 -5.39 -5.05
CA GLN A 113 5.35 -4.60 -4.21
C GLN A 113 5.92 -4.58 -2.79
N HIS A 114 5.63 -3.53 -2.05
CA HIS A 114 5.92 -3.47 -0.62
C HIS A 114 4.75 -4.07 0.14
N VAL A 115 5.05 -4.95 1.09
CA VAL A 115 4.11 -5.49 2.06
C VAL A 115 4.42 -4.79 3.38
N LEU A 116 3.60 -3.82 3.74
CA LEU A 116 3.80 -2.98 4.92
C LEU A 116 2.88 -3.49 6.04
N THR A 117 3.44 -3.80 7.21
CA THR A 117 2.64 -4.19 8.38
C THR A 117 2.71 -3.12 9.43
N PHE A 118 1.53 -2.64 9.84
CA PHE A 118 1.33 -1.62 10.85
C PHE A 118 0.74 -2.21 12.12
N VAL A 119 1.01 -1.59 13.26
CA VAL A 119 0.42 -1.94 14.56
C VAL A 119 -0.33 -0.76 15.17
N LYS A 120 -1.58 -1.01 15.58
CA LYS A 120 -2.38 -0.08 16.38
C LYS A 120 -2.19 -0.42 17.85
N GLY A 121 -1.46 0.43 18.58
CA GLY A 121 -1.12 0.22 19.99
C GLY A 121 0.11 -0.68 20.20
N ASP A 122 0.10 -1.45 21.29
CA ASP A 122 1.23 -2.28 21.73
C ASP A 122 1.32 -3.63 20.98
N PRO A 123 2.46 -3.97 20.33
CA PRO A 123 2.65 -5.21 19.60
C PRO A 123 2.77 -6.46 20.49
N LYS A 124 3.30 -6.36 21.70
CA LYS A 124 3.41 -7.50 22.63
C LYS A 124 2.02 -7.96 23.07
N ARG A 125 1.14 -7.00 23.38
CA ARG A 125 -0.28 -7.29 23.67
C ARG A 125 -0.99 -7.92 22.47
N SER A 126 -0.71 -7.42 21.26
CA SER A 126 -1.23 -8.02 20.02
C SER A 126 -0.81 -9.49 19.87
N THR A 127 0.44 -9.82 20.20
CA THR A 127 0.94 -11.20 20.16
C THR A 127 0.32 -12.08 21.24
N ALA A 128 0.12 -11.57 22.46
CA ALA A 128 -0.52 -12.31 23.55
C ALA A 128 -1.95 -12.73 23.18
N HIS A 129 -2.70 -11.88 22.47
CA HIS A 129 -4.03 -12.25 21.94
C HIS A 129 -3.99 -13.43 20.97
N LEU A 130 -2.94 -13.57 20.16
CA LEU A 130 -2.81 -14.72 19.25
C LEU A 130 -2.53 -16.03 20.00
N ARG A 131 -1.92 -15.94 21.19
CA ARG A 131 -1.60 -17.08 22.05
C ARG A 131 -2.75 -17.48 22.98
N GLY A 132 -3.86 -16.73 22.99
CA GLY A 132 -4.98 -16.95 23.91
C GLY A 132 -4.73 -16.48 25.34
N GLU A 133 -3.61 -15.78 25.60
CA GLU A 133 -3.15 -15.40 26.95
C GLU A 133 -3.71 -14.03 27.41
N GLY A 134 -4.77 -13.53 26.79
CA GLY A 134 -5.21 -12.13 26.93
C GLY A 134 -6.69 -11.93 27.27
N ALA A 135 -7.35 -12.94 27.85
CA ALA A 135 -8.70 -12.81 28.40
C ALA A 135 -8.68 -13.16 29.90
N ALA A 136 -8.10 -12.27 30.69
CA ALA A 136 -8.27 -12.18 32.14
C ALA A 136 -8.25 -10.70 32.53
#